data_AF-A0A2R2MU08-F1
#
_entry.id   AF-A0A2R2MU08-F1
#
_cell.length_a   1.000
_cell.length_b   1.000
_cell.length_c   1.000
_cell.angle_alpha   90.00
_cell.angle_beta   90.00
_cell.angle_gamma   90.00
#
_symmetry.space_group_name_H-M   'P 1'
#
loop_
_entity.id
_entity.type
_entity.pdbx_description
1 polymer ?
#
loop_
_entity_poly.entity_id
_entity_poly.type
_entity_poly.pdbx_seq_one_letter_code
_entity_poly.pdbx_strand_id
1 'polypeptide(L)'
;MKPYNVKLSGGLHIGQQVFVKGCVNSEADRFHINLQTSKSEDANVLLHFNPRQSQNCVVRNTRVDGGWQEEEREGPDFPFSEGADFEVRILVRDYGYEVFVNGKFFCSYNHRGSFEDVKAVSVHGDAQFYEIGAFDKLNMPYTGWIPKKMKEGRAVRIRGVVKPDPYRFDINLLCSSGDNSFHFNPRWDQNEIVRNANLGGWGGEEREAPFFPFQAEEMFDVLITAVEGKYRVYVNGEYFLDFDYRCDVNDVDRIAINGDVELIQVEFMKHQAKHHYWEIPHSISPGDCVVVKGVVKEGADRFHINLQQDRHGDSPIALHFNPRQGQDTIVHNHFQDGNWGEEERCDFDSALGHNKPFLLVIMATDEDYRVFLNGKKLSVFSHRMPMEDVRFVAIDGDADFYTVQVVKNKGPQGSQLIPGEMVDDRWITVCGVVNNDADRFHINLQCGEPSEADIALHFNPRMSQDCVVRNSLENGGWQEEERDAPCMPFPQGEIFEVVFGVKEDKFKVYVNGHRFIEYSHRMPRERITHVTCEGDAAFLPVMFQ
;
A
#
# COMPACT_ATOMS: atom_id res chain seq x y z
N MET A 1 15.60 -5.67 -26.59
CA MET A 1 15.29 -4.28 -26.17
C MET A 1 16.55 -3.63 -25.59
N LYS A 2 16.64 -2.30 -25.53
CA LYS A 2 17.71 -1.60 -24.79
C LYS A 2 17.37 -1.53 -23.29
N PRO A 3 18.35 -1.47 -22.38
CA PRO A 3 18.08 -1.33 -20.94
C PRO A 3 17.32 -0.03 -20.63
N TYR A 4 16.31 -0.12 -19.78
CA TYR A 4 15.59 1.06 -19.29
C TYR A 4 16.33 1.63 -18.07
N ASN A 5 16.71 2.90 -18.14
CA ASN A 5 17.61 3.55 -17.19
C ASN A 5 16.95 4.74 -16.48
N VAL A 6 16.74 4.64 -15.17
CA VAL A 6 16.26 5.74 -14.33
C VAL A 6 17.44 6.42 -13.65
N LYS A 7 17.49 7.76 -13.73
CA LYS A 7 18.53 8.55 -13.04
C LYS A 7 18.14 8.67 -11.57
N LEU A 8 19.10 8.46 -10.69
CA LEU A 8 19.00 8.84 -9.28
C LEU A 8 19.77 10.16 -9.07
N SER A 9 19.20 11.08 -8.32
CA SER A 9 19.85 12.33 -7.93
C SER A 9 20.57 12.14 -6.60
N GLY A 10 21.83 12.55 -6.51
CA GLY A 10 22.59 12.58 -5.25
C GLY A 10 23.44 11.35 -4.94
N GLY A 11 23.15 10.16 -5.48
CA GLY A 11 23.74 8.92 -4.94
C GLY A 11 22.79 8.25 -3.94
N LEU A 12 23.07 7.00 -3.55
CA LEU A 12 22.30 6.38 -2.47
C LEU A 12 22.83 6.78 -1.08
N HIS A 13 22.00 6.67 -0.04
CA HIS A 13 22.41 6.82 1.36
C HIS A 13 21.73 5.80 2.29
N ILE A 14 22.28 5.62 3.49
CA ILE A 14 21.75 4.67 4.48
C ILE A 14 20.28 4.99 4.79
N GLY A 15 19.43 3.97 4.76
CA GLY A 15 17.99 4.07 4.97
C GLY A 15 17.17 4.34 3.70
N GLN A 16 17.82 4.71 2.59
CA GLN A 16 17.15 4.89 1.32
C GLN A 16 16.74 3.54 0.72
N GLN A 17 15.56 3.50 0.12
CA GLN A 17 15.00 2.32 -0.55
C GLN A 17 14.89 2.59 -2.04
N VAL A 18 15.54 1.77 -2.86
CA VAL A 18 15.27 1.68 -4.30
C VAL A 18 14.13 0.69 -4.51
N PHE A 19 13.16 1.02 -5.33
CA PHE A 19 12.08 0.09 -5.68
C PHE A 19 11.93 -0.05 -7.18
N VAL A 20 11.51 -1.25 -7.59
CA VAL A 20 11.21 -1.62 -8.98
C VAL A 20 9.94 -2.45 -8.97
N LYS A 21 8.92 -2.02 -9.71
CA LYS A 21 7.72 -2.82 -9.98
C LYS A 21 7.62 -3.18 -11.46
N GLY A 22 7.19 -4.41 -11.69
CA GLY A 22 7.08 -4.96 -13.01
C GLY A 22 6.20 -6.19 -13.06
N CYS A 23 6.01 -6.73 -14.25
CA CYS A 23 5.33 -8.00 -14.50
C CYS A 23 6.29 -8.91 -15.25
N VAL A 24 6.44 -10.15 -14.79
CA VAL A 24 7.29 -11.15 -15.45
C VAL A 24 6.65 -11.55 -16.78
N ASN A 25 7.43 -11.58 -17.87
CA ASN A 25 6.88 -12.03 -19.15
C ASN A 25 6.58 -13.54 -19.12
N SER A 26 5.67 -13.98 -19.99
CA SER A 26 5.51 -15.41 -20.31
C SER A 26 6.81 -15.96 -20.90
N GLU A 27 7.18 -17.19 -20.55
CA GLU A 27 8.40 -17.88 -21.02
C GLU A 27 9.71 -17.13 -20.70
N ALA A 28 9.74 -16.36 -19.61
CA ALA A 28 10.91 -15.58 -19.25
C ALA A 28 12.10 -16.50 -18.88
N ASP A 29 13.31 -16.18 -19.34
CA ASP A 29 14.52 -16.85 -18.86
C ASP A 29 15.10 -16.06 -17.69
N ARG A 30 15.28 -14.75 -17.90
CA ARG A 30 15.88 -13.87 -16.88
C ARG A 30 15.61 -12.40 -17.12
N PHE A 31 15.60 -11.65 -16.04
CA PHE A 31 15.69 -10.19 -16.06
C PHE A 31 16.64 -9.71 -14.97
N HIS A 32 17.03 -8.44 -15.01
CA HIS A 32 17.90 -7.88 -13.97
C HIS A 32 17.54 -6.45 -13.60
N ILE A 33 17.93 -6.10 -12.37
CA ILE A 33 17.92 -4.77 -11.79
C ILE A 33 19.36 -4.45 -11.39
N ASN A 34 19.93 -3.39 -11.97
CA ASN A 34 21.29 -2.95 -11.73
C ASN A 34 21.29 -1.61 -11.02
N LEU A 35 22.01 -1.50 -9.90
CA LEU A 35 22.41 -0.24 -9.30
C LEU A 35 23.74 0.20 -9.93
N GLN A 36 23.69 1.20 -10.80
CA GLN A 36 24.82 1.63 -11.63
C GLN A 36 25.39 2.98 -11.22
N THR A 37 26.68 3.14 -11.42
CA THR A 37 27.40 4.40 -11.14
C THR A 37 27.11 5.52 -12.14
N SER A 38 26.57 5.19 -13.31
CA SER A 38 26.06 6.14 -14.30
C SER A 38 25.07 5.45 -15.23
N LYS A 39 24.51 6.20 -16.21
CA LYS A 39 23.64 5.63 -17.25
C LYS A 39 24.39 4.95 -18.40
N SER A 40 25.72 4.93 -18.35
CA SER A 40 26.54 4.40 -19.43
C SER A 40 26.54 2.86 -19.41
N GLU A 41 26.62 2.21 -20.57
CA GLU A 41 26.62 0.74 -20.68
C GLU A 41 27.88 0.09 -20.07
N ASP A 42 28.97 0.85 -19.99
CA ASP A 42 30.22 0.49 -19.34
C ASP A 42 30.27 0.88 -17.85
N ALA A 43 29.20 1.46 -17.31
CA ALA A 43 29.17 1.85 -15.90
C ALA A 43 29.37 0.65 -14.97
N ASN A 44 30.08 0.90 -13.86
CA ASN A 44 30.17 -0.06 -12.77
C ASN A 44 28.78 -0.36 -12.22
N VAL A 45 28.51 -1.64 -11.96
CA VAL A 45 27.27 -2.15 -11.37
C VAL A 45 27.58 -2.54 -9.94
N LEU A 46 27.12 -1.77 -8.96
CA LEU A 46 27.41 -2.00 -7.55
C LEU A 46 26.53 -3.08 -6.93
N LEU A 47 25.33 -3.27 -7.47
CA LEU A 47 24.49 -4.44 -7.24
C LEU A 47 23.82 -4.82 -8.56
N HIS A 48 24.06 -6.05 -9.01
CA HIS A 48 23.33 -6.72 -10.08
C HIS A 48 22.41 -7.73 -9.44
N PHE A 49 21.11 -7.48 -9.46
CA PHE A 49 20.09 -8.41 -8.97
C PHE A 49 19.42 -9.07 -10.17
N ASN A 50 19.68 -10.35 -10.40
CA ASN A 50 19.32 -11.05 -11.63
C ASN A 50 18.55 -12.34 -11.35
N PRO A 51 17.20 -12.27 -11.29
CA PRO A 51 16.35 -13.45 -11.31
C PRO A 51 16.54 -14.28 -12.58
N ARG A 52 16.76 -15.59 -12.41
CA ARG A 52 16.94 -16.58 -13.49
C ARG A 52 15.96 -17.74 -13.29
N GLN A 53 14.88 -17.74 -14.06
CA GLN A 53 13.79 -18.72 -13.96
C GLN A 53 14.27 -20.13 -14.27
N SER A 54 15.05 -20.31 -15.34
CA SER A 54 15.61 -21.61 -15.74
C SER A 54 16.51 -22.25 -14.68
N GLN A 55 17.03 -21.47 -13.73
CA GLN A 55 17.91 -21.93 -12.66
C GLN A 55 17.25 -21.87 -11.28
N ASN A 56 15.99 -21.45 -11.20
CA ASN A 56 15.23 -21.25 -9.96
C ASN A 56 16.04 -20.50 -8.88
N CYS A 57 16.77 -19.46 -9.28
CA CYS A 57 17.61 -18.68 -8.37
C CYS A 57 17.74 -17.22 -8.80
N VAL A 58 18.13 -16.38 -7.85
CA VAL A 58 18.53 -15.00 -8.12
C VAL A 58 20.03 -14.88 -7.94
N VAL A 59 20.70 -14.40 -8.99
CA VAL A 59 22.14 -14.11 -8.95
C VAL A 59 22.36 -12.67 -8.51
N ARG A 60 23.29 -12.49 -7.58
CA ARG A 60 23.75 -11.19 -7.09
C ARG A 60 25.23 -11.03 -7.35
N ASN A 61 25.62 -9.90 -7.93
CA ASN A 61 27.03 -9.64 -8.23
C ASN A 61 27.34 -8.14 -8.32
N THR A 62 28.62 -7.81 -8.41
CA THR A 62 29.16 -6.48 -8.67
C THR A 62 30.00 -6.55 -9.95
N ARG A 63 29.91 -5.52 -10.80
CA ARG A 63 30.77 -5.34 -11.98
C ARG A 63 31.57 -4.06 -11.82
N VAL A 64 32.90 -4.17 -11.81
CA VAL A 64 33.83 -3.04 -11.74
C VAL A 64 34.83 -3.13 -12.88
N ASP A 65 35.12 -1.99 -13.52
CA ASP A 65 36.08 -1.88 -14.63
C ASP A 65 35.83 -2.90 -15.75
N GLY A 66 34.54 -3.14 -16.04
CA GLY A 66 34.09 -4.06 -17.06
C GLY A 66 34.01 -5.53 -16.66
N GLY A 67 34.60 -5.93 -15.52
CA GLY A 67 34.65 -7.32 -15.04
C GLY A 67 33.64 -7.62 -13.93
N TRP A 68 32.95 -8.77 -14.03
CA TRP A 68 32.10 -9.30 -12.97
C TRP A 68 32.95 -9.93 -11.86
N GLN A 69 32.55 -9.73 -10.61
CA GLN A 69 33.18 -10.34 -9.43
C GLN A 69 32.57 -11.73 -9.14
N GLU A 70 32.78 -12.24 -7.93
CA GLU A 70 32.24 -13.53 -7.49
C GLU A 70 30.70 -13.49 -7.35
N GLU A 71 30.00 -14.39 -8.02
CA GLU A 71 28.53 -14.48 -7.95
C GLU A 71 28.08 -15.01 -6.58
N GLU A 72 27.07 -14.36 -5.99
CA GLU A 72 26.24 -14.92 -4.92
C GLU A 72 24.91 -15.40 -5.49
N ARG A 73 24.34 -16.47 -4.93
CA ARG A 73 23.12 -17.10 -5.44
C ARG A 73 22.13 -17.31 -4.32
N GLU A 74 20.90 -16.86 -4.52
CA GLU A 74 19.77 -17.08 -3.62
C GLU A 74 18.76 -18.05 -4.25
N GLY A 75 18.40 -19.10 -3.53
CA GLY A 75 17.45 -20.16 -3.93
C GLY A 75 17.41 -21.26 -2.86
N PRO A 76 16.41 -22.16 -2.86
CA PRO A 76 15.45 -22.46 -3.94
C PRO A 76 14.15 -21.65 -3.91
N ASP A 77 13.93 -20.78 -2.92
CA ASP A 77 12.70 -20.00 -2.75
C ASP A 77 12.61 -18.84 -3.75
N PHE A 78 12.31 -19.15 -5.02
CA PHE A 78 12.30 -18.18 -6.10
C PHE A 78 10.96 -17.40 -6.22
N PRO A 79 10.95 -16.07 -6.03
CA PRO A 79 9.70 -15.32 -5.86
C PRO A 79 9.13 -14.71 -7.16
N PHE A 80 9.62 -15.10 -8.33
CA PHE A 80 9.22 -14.52 -9.62
C PHE A 80 8.55 -15.56 -10.52
N SER A 81 7.22 -15.55 -10.55
CA SER A 81 6.43 -16.45 -11.40
C SER A 81 6.13 -15.79 -12.75
N GLU A 82 6.11 -16.57 -13.83
CA GLU A 82 5.69 -16.09 -15.15
C GLU A 82 4.30 -15.44 -15.10
N GLY A 83 4.13 -14.30 -15.77
CA GLY A 83 2.87 -13.54 -15.80
C GLY A 83 2.52 -12.79 -14.51
N ALA A 84 3.24 -13.02 -13.41
CA ALA A 84 2.95 -12.37 -12.14
C ALA A 84 3.59 -10.98 -12.04
N ASP A 85 2.89 -10.06 -11.39
CA ASP A 85 3.48 -8.81 -10.93
C ASP A 85 4.50 -9.06 -9.81
N PHE A 86 5.52 -8.22 -9.77
CA PHE A 86 6.50 -8.18 -8.71
C PHE A 86 6.80 -6.75 -8.27
N GLU A 87 7.14 -6.63 -6.99
CA GLU A 87 7.85 -5.50 -6.41
C GLU A 87 9.18 -6.00 -5.87
N VAL A 88 10.29 -5.35 -6.26
CA VAL A 88 11.59 -5.50 -5.61
C VAL A 88 11.89 -4.20 -4.89
N ARG A 89 12.10 -4.25 -3.56
CA ARG A 89 12.64 -3.14 -2.76
C ARG A 89 14.05 -3.48 -2.30
N ILE A 90 14.98 -2.55 -2.48
CA ILE A 90 16.39 -2.67 -2.12
C ILE A 90 16.68 -1.56 -1.11
N LEU A 91 16.77 -1.93 0.16
CA LEU A 91 17.07 -1.03 1.26
C LEU A 91 18.58 -0.95 1.49
N VAL A 92 19.09 0.27 1.53
CA VAL A 92 20.51 0.55 1.78
C VAL A 92 20.77 0.53 3.28
N ARG A 93 21.60 -0.41 3.74
CA ARG A 93 22.16 -0.46 5.10
C ARG A 93 23.61 -0.01 5.09
N ASP A 94 24.18 0.20 6.27
CA ASP A 94 25.61 0.46 6.43
C ASP A 94 26.48 -0.73 6.01
N TYR A 95 26.00 -1.97 6.24
CA TYR A 95 26.72 -3.20 5.92
C TYR A 95 26.48 -3.72 4.48
N GLY A 96 25.36 -3.39 3.85
CA GLY A 96 24.98 -3.95 2.55
C GLY A 96 23.62 -3.47 2.05
N TYR A 97 23.07 -4.19 1.10
CA TYR A 97 21.70 -4.05 0.62
C TYR A 97 20.83 -5.16 1.19
N GLU A 98 19.69 -4.82 1.77
CA GLU A 98 18.60 -5.78 2.06
C GLU A 98 17.60 -5.74 0.92
N VAL A 99 17.30 -6.89 0.32
CA VAL A 99 16.34 -7.00 -0.79
C VAL A 99 15.07 -7.69 -0.33
N PHE A 100 13.94 -7.05 -0.61
CA PHE A 100 12.60 -7.55 -0.37
C PHE A 100 11.93 -7.79 -1.72
N VAL A 101 11.23 -8.90 -1.86
CA VAL A 101 10.40 -9.19 -3.04
C VAL A 101 8.97 -9.39 -2.58
N ASN A 102 8.04 -8.63 -3.17
CA ASN A 102 6.62 -8.65 -2.81
C ASN A 102 6.37 -8.46 -1.31
N GLY A 103 7.12 -7.54 -0.71
CA GLY A 103 7.05 -7.23 0.72
C GLY A 103 7.76 -8.22 1.65
N LYS A 104 8.20 -9.39 1.17
CA LYS A 104 8.93 -10.39 1.97
C LYS A 104 10.44 -10.17 1.88
N PHE A 105 11.16 -10.27 2.99
CA PHE A 105 12.63 -10.31 2.96
C PHE A 105 13.08 -11.48 2.10
N PHE A 106 13.97 -11.21 1.16
CA PHE A 106 14.46 -12.21 0.22
C PHE A 106 15.93 -12.51 0.46
N CYS A 107 16.80 -11.49 0.48
CA CYS A 107 18.23 -11.71 0.72
C CYS A 107 18.99 -10.43 1.10
N SER A 108 20.23 -10.59 1.58
CA SER A 108 21.16 -9.49 1.83
C SER A 108 22.39 -9.58 0.93
N TYR A 109 22.92 -8.46 0.45
CA TYR A 109 24.15 -8.40 -0.35
C TYR A 109 25.12 -7.38 0.23
N ASN A 110 26.28 -7.83 0.70
CA ASN A 110 27.28 -6.94 1.31
C ASN A 110 27.82 -5.92 0.30
N HIS A 111 28.08 -4.69 0.75
CA HIS A 111 28.63 -3.66 -0.12
C HIS A 111 30.02 -4.06 -0.63
N ARG A 112 30.19 -4.12 -1.95
CA ARG A 112 31.50 -4.33 -2.61
C ARG A 112 32.04 -3.05 -3.26
N GLY A 113 31.35 -1.93 -3.06
CA GLY A 113 31.70 -0.58 -3.50
C GLY A 113 30.83 0.45 -2.76
N SER A 114 31.09 1.74 -2.96
CA SER A 114 30.33 2.80 -2.27
C SER A 114 28.92 2.95 -2.83
N PHE A 115 27.88 2.71 -2.03
CA PHE A 115 26.49 2.94 -2.43
C PHE A 115 26.23 4.40 -2.84
N GLU A 116 27.01 5.36 -2.34
CA GLU A 116 26.91 6.77 -2.73
C GLU A 116 27.21 7.00 -4.22
N ASP A 117 27.97 6.10 -4.84
CA ASP A 117 28.31 6.20 -6.26
C ASP A 117 27.15 5.77 -7.17
N VAL A 118 26.10 5.13 -6.66
CA VAL A 118 24.95 4.69 -7.47
C VAL A 118 24.16 5.90 -7.98
N LYS A 119 24.24 6.20 -9.28
CA LYS A 119 23.54 7.33 -9.94
C LYS A 119 22.44 6.89 -10.90
N ALA A 120 22.26 5.59 -11.13
CA ALA A 120 21.19 5.08 -11.99
C ALA A 120 20.70 3.69 -11.55
N VAL A 121 19.44 3.42 -11.83
CA VAL A 121 18.85 2.08 -11.80
C VAL A 121 18.59 1.64 -13.23
N SER A 122 19.20 0.54 -13.65
CA SER A 122 18.98 -0.04 -14.99
C SER A 122 18.24 -1.36 -14.87
N VAL A 123 17.16 -1.49 -15.63
CA VAL A 123 16.38 -2.72 -15.71
C VAL A 123 16.32 -3.24 -17.13
N HIS A 124 16.40 -4.56 -17.30
CA HIS A 124 16.39 -5.20 -18.61
C HIS A 124 16.10 -6.70 -18.52
N GLY A 125 15.77 -7.32 -19.65
CA GLY A 125 15.46 -8.75 -19.77
C GLY A 125 13.96 -9.01 -19.88
N ASP A 126 13.54 -10.20 -19.48
CA ASP A 126 12.22 -10.76 -19.76
C ASP A 126 11.16 -10.36 -18.72
N ALA A 127 11.03 -9.05 -18.50
CA ALA A 127 9.97 -8.47 -17.68
C ALA A 127 9.53 -7.11 -18.23
N GLN A 128 8.27 -6.77 -18.00
CA GLN A 128 7.75 -5.41 -18.16
C GLN A 128 8.04 -4.61 -16.90
N PHE A 129 8.58 -3.40 -17.03
CA PHE A 129 8.87 -2.53 -15.88
C PHE A 129 8.04 -1.26 -16.00
N TYR A 130 7.18 -0.99 -15.03
CA TYR A 130 6.27 0.16 -15.08
C TYR A 130 6.54 1.22 -14.02
N GLU A 131 7.19 0.85 -12.90
CA GLU A 131 7.56 1.76 -11.82
C GLU A 131 8.98 1.52 -11.30
N ILE A 132 9.78 2.58 -11.18
CA ILE A 132 11.14 2.54 -10.65
C ILE A 132 11.41 3.86 -9.94
N GLY A 133 11.95 3.81 -8.74
CA GLY A 133 12.31 5.01 -7.99
C GLY A 133 13.21 4.71 -6.80
N ALA A 134 13.53 5.77 -6.06
CA ALA A 134 14.13 5.67 -4.74
C ALA A 134 13.41 6.63 -3.79
N PHE A 135 13.18 6.20 -2.55
CA PHE A 135 12.61 7.02 -1.48
C PHE A 135 13.42 6.84 -0.20
N ASP A 136 13.51 7.89 0.60
CA ASP A 136 14.24 7.85 1.86
C ASP A 136 13.37 7.19 2.94
N LYS A 137 14.00 6.77 4.05
CA LYS A 137 13.27 6.46 5.29
C LYS A 137 12.32 7.64 5.57
N LEU A 138 11.07 7.36 5.97
CA LEU A 138 10.01 8.37 6.17
C LEU A 138 10.25 9.28 7.40
N ASN A 139 11.50 9.68 7.63
CA ASN A 139 11.90 10.60 8.66
C ASN A 139 11.48 12.03 8.29
N MET A 140 11.22 12.83 9.31
CA MET A 140 10.88 14.25 9.15
C MET A 140 12.11 15.15 9.34
N PRO A 141 12.31 16.19 8.49
CA PRO A 141 11.52 16.50 7.30
C PRO A 141 11.74 15.48 6.18
N TYR A 142 10.67 15.17 5.44
CA TYR A 142 10.70 14.22 4.35
C TYR A 142 10.77 14.93 3.00
N THR A 143 11.56 14.40 2.07
CA THR A 143 11.52 14.79 0.66
C THR A 143 11.53 13.54 -0.20
N GLY A 144 10.66 13.49 -1.21
CA GLY A 144 10.54 12.37 -2.13
C GLY A 144 10.42 12.83 -3.58
N TRP A 145 10.92 12.03 -4.52
CA TRP A 145 10.72 12.26 -5.95
C TRP A 145 9.39 11.66 -6.39
N ILE A 146 8.60 12.42 -7.15
CA ILE A 146 7.37 11.95 -7.78
C ILE A 146 7.76 11.23 -9.07
N PRO A 147 7.60 9.89 -9.16
CA PRO A 147 8.07 9.13 -10.32
C PRO A 147 7.38 9.61 -11.59
N LYS A 148 8.14 9.98 -12.63
CA LYS A 148 7.63 10.54 -13.91
C LYS A 148 6.84 11.86 -13.75
N LYS A 149 7.10 12.64 -12.69
CA LYS A 149 6.50 13.95 -12.37
C LYS A 149 4.99 13.89 -12.06
N MET A 150 4.45 14.94 -11.46
CA MET A 150 3.01 15.12 -11.36
C MET A 150 2.44 15.43 -12.76
N LYS A 151 1.19 15.04 -12.97
CA LYS A 151 0.33 15.40 -14.10
C LYS A 151 -1.08 14.90 -13.85
N GLU A 152 -2.02 15.37 -14.63
CA GLU A 152 -3.42 14.96 -14.53
C GLU A 152 -3.59 13.43 -14.51
N GLY A 153 -4.46 12.97 -13.62
CA GLY A 153 -4.71 11.58 -13.35
C GLY A 153 -3.67 10.90 -12.44
N ARG A 154 -2.71 11.64 -11.88
CA ARG A 154 -1.79 11.13 -10.85
C ARG A 154 -2.19 11.61 -9.48
N ALA A 155 -1.77 10.86 -8.48
CA ALA A 155 -2.06 11.16 -7.11
C ALA A 155 -0.87 10.84 -6.20
N VAL A 156 -0.84 11.51 -5.05
CA VAL A 156 0.04 11.16 -3.94
C VAL A 156 -0.82 11.01 -2.69
N ARG A 157 -0.65 9.89 -1.99
CA ARG A 157 -1.28 9.62 -0.70
C ARG A 157 -0.23 9.69 0.41
N ILE A 158 -0.56 10.39 1.48
CA ILE A 158 0.29 10.57 2.65
C ILE A 158 -0.49 10.07 3.86
N ARG A 159 0.03 9.05 4.54
CA ARG A 159 -0.47 8.61 5.85
C ARG A 159 0.55 8.91 6.92
N GLY A 160 0.07 9.33 8.08
CA GLY A 160 0.91 9.61 9.23
C GLY A 160 0.12 9.74 10.52
N VAL A 161 0.83 10.10 11.58
CA VAL A 161 0.28 10.44 12.89
C VAL A 161 0.67 11.88 13.22
N VAL A 162 -0.25 12.65 13.77
CA VAL A 162 0.06 13.99 14.28
C VAL A 162 0.78 13.88 15.62
N LYS A 163 1.85 14.66 15.85
CA LYS A 163 2.56 14.65 17.14
C LYS A 163 1.67 15.14 18.30
N PRO A 164 2.03 14.87 19.57
CA PRO A 164 1.20 15.25 20.72
C PRO A 164 0.96 16.75 20.90
N ASP A 165 1.95 17.58 20.60
CA ASP A 165 1.89 19.04 20.74
C ASP A 165 2.12 19.72 19.38
N PRO A 166 1.19 19.58 18.42
CA PRO A 166 1.42 20.07 17.07
C PRO A 166 1.27 21.58 17.01
N TYR A 167 2.24 22.26 16.39
CA TYR A 167 2.10 23.65 15.99
C TYR A 167 1.63 23.74 14.54
N ARG A 168 2.33 23.06 13.63
CA ARG A 168 1.97 22.97 12.20
C ARG A 168 2.70 21.85 11.50
N PHE A 169 2.16 21.42 10.37
CA PHE A 169 2.92 20.68 9.36
C PHE A 169 2.58 21.21 7.97
N ASP A 170 3.41 20.89 6.99
CA ASP A 170 3.16 21.26 5.60
C ASP A 170 3.45 20.12 4.65
N ILE A 171 2.65 20.04 3.58
CA ILE A 171 2.86 19.18 2.42
C ILE A 171 3.07 20.11 1.23
N ASN A 172 4.21 19.96 0.54
CA ASN A 172 4.58 20.80 -0.58
C ASN A 172 4.77 19.95 -1.83
N LEU A 173 4.20 20.39 -2.95
CA LEU A 173 4.48 19.87 -4.28
C LEU A 173 5.42 20.82 -5.00
N LEU A 174 6.65 20.38 -5.26
CA LEU A 174 7.75 21.22 -5.75
C LEU A 174 8.04 20.95 -7.22
N CYS A 175 8.25 22.03 -7.97
CA CYS A 175 8.69 22.02 -9.36
C CYS A 175 10.19 21.73 -9.49
N SER A 176 10.63 21.30 -10.67
CA SER A 176 12.05 21.13 -11.00
C SER A 176 12.89 22.40 -10.75
N SER A 177 12.30 23.58 -10.91
CA SER A 177 12.92 24.89 -10.63
C SER A 177 13.22 25.14 -9.15
N GLY A 178 12.54 24.42 -8.24
CA GLY A 178 12.51 24.72 -6.81
C GLY A 178 11.28 25.52 -6.37
N ASP A 179 10.44 25.96 -7.31
CA ASP A 179 9.17 26.61 -6.98
C ASP A 179 8.22 25.63 -6.26
N ASN A 180 7.34 26.17 -5.42
CA ASN A 180 6.30 25.42 -4.74
C ASN A 180 4.98 25.59 -5.49
N SER A 181 4.58 24.57 -6.24
CA SER A 181 3.33 24.56 -7.00
C SER A 181 2.11 24.53 -6.08
N PHE A 182 2.21 23.81 -4.96
CA PHE A 182 1.14 23.68 -3.99
C PHE A 182 1.70 23.46 -2.59
N HIS A 183 1.51 24.46 -1.74
CA HIS A 183 1.76 24.42 -0.31
C HIS A 183 0.44 24.16 0.41
N PHE A 184 0.34 23.07 1.17
CA PHE A 184 -0.80 22.75 2.02
C PHE A 184 -0.32 22.74 3.47
N ASN A 185 -0.80 23.67 4.30
CA ASN A 185 -0.26 23.90 5.64
C ASN A 185 -1.34 24.03 6.71
N PRO A 186 -1.67 22.92 7.40
CA PRO A 186 -2.47 22.93 8.62
C PRO A 186 -1.74 23.62 9.79
N ARG A 187 -2.45 24.53 10.47
CA ARG A 187 -1.94 25.36 11.57
C ARG A 187 -2.86 25.27 12.79
N TRP A 188 -2.38 24.67 13.88
CA TRP A 188 -3.18 24.52 15.10
C TRP A 188 -3.38 25.84 15.83
N ASP A 189 -2.40 26.74 15.79
CA ASP A 189 -2.46 28.05 16.45
C ASP A 189 -3.49 29.01 15.82
N GLN A 190 -3.81 28.79 14.54
CA GLN A 190 -4.81 29.56 13.79
C GLN A 190 -6.13 28.78 13.63
N ASN A 191 -6.12 27.48 13.90
CA ASN A 191 -7.22 26.55 13.58
C ASN A 191 -7.66 26.65 12.11
N GLU A 192 -6.68 26.75 11.21
CA GLU A 192 -6.88 27.00 9.78
C GLU A 192 -5.93 26.13 8.94
N ILE A 193 -6.29 25.96 7.68
CA ILE A 193 -5.42 25.37 6.67
C ILE A 193 -5.12 26.44 5.63
N VAL A 194 -3.84 26.77 5.50
CA VAL A 194 -3.37 27.74 4.53
C VAL A 194 -2.87 27.01 3.30
N ARG A 195 -3.40 27.39 2.13
CA ARG A 195 -2.89 26.93 0.84
C ARG A 195 -2.32 28.08 0.04
N ASN A 196 -1.23 27.84 -0.66
CA ASN A 196 -0.62 28.85 -1.52
C ASN A 196 0.30 28.19 -2.57
N ALA A 197 0.85 29.00 -3.47
CA ALA A 197 1.99 28.64 -4.30
C ALA A 197 3.11 29.66 -4.10
N ASN A 198 4.36 29.23 -4.22
CA ASN A 198 5.53 30.09 -4.17
C ASN A 198 6.30 29.95 -5.49
N LEU A 199 6.14 30.94 -6.38
CA LEU A 199 6.69 30.93 -7.75
C LEU A 199 7.68 32.10 -7.90
N GLY A 200 8.82 32.00 -7.21
CA GLY A 200 9.73 33.13 -6.96
C GLY A 200 9.25 34.11 -5.88
N GLY A 201 8.18 33.77 -5.17
CA GLY A 201 7.53 34.53 -4.10
C GLY A 201 6.15 33.95 -3.78
N TRP A 202 5.68 34.10 -2.54
CA TRP A 202 4.35 33.63 -2.13
C TRP A 202 3.24 34.42 -2.83
N GLY A 203 2.28 33.71 -3.42
CA GLY A 203 1.06 34.30 -3.98
C GLY A 203 0.01 34.65 -2.91
N GLY A 204 -1.24 34.82 -3.35
CA GLY A 204 -2.38 35.01 -2.45
C GLY A 204 -2.73 33.72 -1.70
N GLU A 205 -2.87 33.80 -0.38
CA GLU A 205 -3.27 32.66 0.46
C GLU A 205 -4.75 32.30 0.29
N GLU A 206 -5.06 31.02 0.24
CA GLU A 206 -6.42 30.48 0.31
C GLU A 206 -6.63 29.77 1.65
N ARG A 207 -7.54 30.29 2.47
CA ARG A 207 -7.76 29.85 3.86
C ARG A 207 -9.12 29.18 4.09
N GLU A 208 -10.03 29.28 3.14
CA GLU A 208 -11.37 28.69 3.25
C GLU A 208 -11.28 27.16 3.24
N ALA A 209 -11.70 26.54 4.34
CA ALA A 209 -11.80 25.09 4.48
C ALA A 209 -13.08 24.76 5.26
N PRO A 210 -13.73 23.61 5.02
CA PRO A 210 -15.01 23.29 5.65
C PRO A 210 -14.88 23.12 7.18
N PHE A 211 -13.76 22.59 7.64
CA PHE A 211 -13.39 22.41 9.05
C PHE A 211 -11.89 22.13 9.17
N PHE A 212 -11.34 22.08 10.39
CA PHE A 212 -9.98 21.62 10.65
C PHE A 212 -9.99 20.10 10.91
N PRO A 213 -9.42 19.25 10.02
CA PRO A 213 -9.62 17.79 10.04
C PRO A 213 -8.52 17.01 10.79
N PHE A 214 -7.52 17.70 11.37
CA PHE A 214 -6.37 17.06 12.01
C PHE A 214 -6.46 17.18 13.53
N GLN A 215 -6.12 16.09 14.24
CA GLN A 215 -6.13 16.03 15.69
C GLN A 215 -4.80 15.50 16.21
N ALA A 216 -4.31 16.04 17.32
CA ALA A 216 -3.08 15.57 17.97
C ALA A 216 -3.18 14.09 18.33
N GLU A 217 -2.10 13.34 18.08
CA GLU A 217 -1.99 11.90 18.30
C GLU A 217 -2.97 11.01 17.51
N GLU A 218 -3.75 11.56 16.57
CA GLU A 218 -4.59 10.78 15.67
C GLU A 218 -3.87 10.50 14.35
N MET A 219 -4.29 9.43 13.67
CA MET A 219 -3.82 9.21 12.30
C MET A 219 -4.47 10.20 11.34
N PHE A 220 -3.78 10.48 10.26
CA PHE A 220 -4.34 11.17 9.11
C PHE A 220 -4.05 10.42 7.81
N ASP A 221 -4.93 10.61 6.83
CA ASP A 221 -4.77 10.17 5.45
C ASP A 221 -5.08 11.34 4.52
N VAL A 222 -4.06 11.85 3.83
CA VAL A 222 -4.20 12.91 2.85
C VAL A 222 -3.97 12.33 1.46
N LEU A 223 -4.96 12.43 0.58
CA LEU A 223 -4.84 12.10 -0.84
C LEU A 223 -4.90 13.39 -1.66
N ILE A 224 -3.86 13.67 -2.43
CA ILE A 224 -3.81 14.79 -3.36
C ILE A 224 -3.81 14.24 -4.78
N THR A 225 -4.85 14.56 -5.56
CA THR A 225 -4.97 14.16 -6.96
C THR A 225 -4.76 15.37 -7.87
N ALA A 226 -4.04 15.18 -8.98
CA ALA A 226 -3.99 16.14 -10.07
C ALA A 226 -5.15 15.83 -11.02
N VAL A 227 -6.10 16.74 -11.13
CA VAL A 227 -7.25 16.67 -12.06
C VAL A 227 -7.20 17.85 -13.03
N GLU A 228 -8.17 17.96 -13.94
CA GLU A 228 -8.20 19.07 -14.90
C GLU A 228 -8.18 20.43 -14.18
N GLY A 229 -7.10 21.20 -14.40
CA GLY A 229 -6.92 22.57 -13.91
C GLY A 229 -6.58 22.77 -12.43
N LYS A 230 -6.58 21.72 -11.59
CA LYS A 230 -6.42 21.87 -10.13
C LYS A 230 -5.91 20.62 -9.41
N TYR A 231 -5.35 20.84 -8.22
CA TYR A 231 -5.17 19.80 -7.22
C TYR A 231 -6.47 19.63 -6.44
N ARG A 232 -6.91 18.38 -6.28
CA ARG A 232 -8.03 18.03 -5.41
C ARG A 232 -7.50 17.28 -4.20
N VAL A 233 -7.92 17.71 -3.02
CA VAL A 233 -7.43 17.18 -1.74
C VAL A 233 -8.56 16.47 -1.01
N TYR A 234 -8.25 15.27 -0.53
CA TYR A 234 -9.07 14.49 0.36
C TYR A 234 -8.35 14.33 1.69
N VAL A 235 -9.11 14.37 2.79
CA VAL A 235 -8.60 14.09 4.13
C VAL A 235 -9.48 13.04 4.77
N ASN A 236 -8.87 11.96 5.26
CA ASN A 236 -9.53 10.83 5.94
C ASN A 236 -10.68 10.23 5.13
N GLY A 237 -10.47 10.05 3.81
CA GLY A 237 -11.46 9.46 2.91
C GLY A 237 -12.57 10.40 2.45
N GLU A 238 -12.52 11.69 2.82
CA GLU A 238 -13.54 12.66 2.46
C GLU A 238 -12.99 13.76 1.56
N TYR A 239 -13.80 14.21 0.59
CA TYR A 239 -13.48 15.43 -0.17
C TYR A 239 -13.29 16.58 0.79
N PHE A 240 -12.18 17.30 0.64
CA PHE A 240 -11.82 18.37 1.55
C PHE A 240 -11.81 19.73 0.85
N LEU A 241 -11.00 19.88 -0.21
CA LEU A 241 -10.91 21.13 -0.98
C LEU A 241 -10.25 20.94 -2.34
N ASP A 242 -10.40 21.95 -3.18
CA ASP A 242 -9.66 22.13 -4.43
C ASP A 242 -8.64 23.28 -4.28
N PHE A 243 -7.58 23.24 -5.10
CA PHE A 243 -6.61 24.33 -5.27
C PHE A 243 -6.19 24.42 -6.75
N ASP A 244 -6.54 25.53 -7.40
CA ASP A 244 -6.25 25.72 -8.83
C ASP A 244 -4.74 25.75 -9.12
N TYR A 245 -4.34 25.16 -10.24
CA TYR A 245 -2.94 25.20 -10.65
C TYR A 245 -2.49 26.64 -10.88
N ARG A 246 -1.39 27.04 -10.21
CA ARG A 246 -0.77 28.35 -10.41
C ARG A 246 0.49 28.29 -11.29
N CYS A 247 0.95 27.09 -11.62
CA CYS A 247 2.03 26.82 -12.56
C CYS A 247 1.72 25.52 -13.33
N ASP A 248 2.57 25.14 -14.29
CA ASP A 248 2.40 23.89 -15.01
C ASP A 248 2.60 22.69 -14.07
N VAL A 249 1.55 21.88 -13.89
CA VAL A 249 1.59 20.65 -13.08
C VAL A 249 2.65 19.66 -13.58
N ASN A 250 2.99 19.69 -14.88
CA ASN A 250 4.00 18.82 -15.47
C ASN A 250 5.43 19.15 -15.02
N ASP A 251 5.66 20.29 -14.36
CA ASP A 251 6.97 20.65 -13.81
C ASP A 251 7.19 20.11 -12.39
N VAL A 252 6.13 19.70 -11.71
CA VAL A 252 6.18 19.18 -10.34
C VAL A 252 6.82 17.81 -10.31
N ASP A 253 7.94 17.66 -9.63
CA ASP A 253 8.73 16.42 -9.63
C ASP A 253 9.09 15.93 -8.22
N ARG A 254 8.73 16.68 -7.18
CA ARG A 254 9.07 16.37 -5.80
C ARG A 254 7.91 16.68 -4.86
N ILE A 255 7.89 15.95 -3.75
CA ILE A 255 7.08 16.24 -2.58
C ILE A 255 8.02 16.55 -1.41
N ALA A 256 7.69 17.53 -0.58
CA ALA A 256 8.39 17.81 0.67
C ALA A 256 7.38 17.97 1.82
N ILE A 257 7.61 17.27 2.92
CA ILE A 257 6.72 17.26 4.08
C ILE A 257 7.52 17.67 5.32
N ASN A 258 7.06 18.69 6.04
CA ASN A 258 7.75 19.24 7.21
C ASN A 258 6.80 19.41 8.40
N GLY A 259 7.36 19.56 9.60
CA GLY A 259 6.62 19.91 10.82
C GLY A 259 6.19 18.72 11.68
N ASP A 260 5.07 18.89 12.38
CA ASP A 260 4.74 18.14 13.59
C ASP A 260 3.95 16.85 13.32
N VAL A 261 4.49 15.99 12.46
CA VAL A 261 3.92 14.68 12.11
C VAL A 261 4.98 13.58 12.13
N GLU A 262 4.52 12.34 12.16
CA GLU A 262 5.31 11.13 11.87
C GLU A 262 4.69 10.48 10.64
N LEU A 263 5.50 10.06 9.67
CA LEU A 263 5.00 9.49 8.42
C LEU A 263 4.98 7.97 8.49
N ILE A 264 3.87 7.39 8.08
CA ILE A 264 3.68 5.94 7.95
C ILE A 264 3.84 5.52 6.49
N GLN A 265 3.33 6.32 5.56
CA GLN A 265 3.35 5.99 4.15
C GLN A 265 3.32 7.25 3.28
N VAL A 266 4.13 7.25 2.22
CA VAL A 266 3.97 8.16 1.07
C VAL A 266 3.86 7.30 -0.18
N GLU A 267 2.69 7.27 -0.80
CA GLU A 267 2.35 6.40 -1.93
C GLU A 267 2.05 7.24 -3.17
N PHE A 268 2.81 7.02 -4.25
CA PHE A 268 2.57 7.66 -5.54
C PHE A 268 1.71 6.75 -6.41
N MET A 269 0.67 7.31 -7.00
CA MET A 269 -0.32 6.56 -7.75
C MET A 269 -0.60 7.21 -9.11
N LYS A 270 -1.03 6.39 -10.05
CA LYS A 270 -1.55 6.80 -11.35
C LYS A 270 -2.85 6.07 -11.57
N HIS A 271 -3.88 6.78 -12.03
CA HIS A 271 -5.10 6.10 -12.43
C HIS A 271 -4.81 5.12 -13.57
N GLN A 272 -5.50 4.00 -13.52
CA GLN A 272 -5.39 2.92 -14.49
C GLN A 272 -6.14 3.29 -15.77
N ALA A 273 -5.70 2.73 -16.90
CA ALA A 273 -6.39 2.94 -18.17
C ALA A 273 -7.79 2.33 -18.13
N LYS A 274 -8.75 2.95 -18.82
CA LYS A 274 -10.08 2.36 -19.04
C LYS A 274 -9.96 1.05 -19.80
N HIS A 275 -10.90 0.13 -19.57
CA HIS A 275 -10.94 -1.22 -20.16
C HIS A 275 -9.68 -2.05 -19.89
N HIS A 276 -9.02 -1.82 -18.75
CA HIS A 276 -7.90 -2.65 -18.34
C HIS A 276 -8.41 -3.91 -17.65
N TYR A 277 -7.74 -5.02 -17.93
CA TYR A 277 -8.03 -6.34 -17.40
C TYR A 277 -6.84 -6.77 -16.53
N TRP A 278 -7.08 -7.02 -15.25
CA TRP A 278 -6.10 -7.62 -14.35
C TRP A 278 -6.26 -9.12 -14.38
N GLU A 279 -5.23 -9.81 -14.86
CA GLU A 279 -5.18 -11.26 -14.75
C GLU A 279 -5.02 -11.68 -13.29
N ILE A 280 -5.81 -12.65 -12.88
CA ILE A 280 -5.74 -13.24 -11.56
C ILE A 280 -4.75 -14.40 -11.63
N PRO A 281 -3.64 -14.38 -10.87
CA PRO A 281 -2.56 -15.34 -11.01
C PRO A 281 -2.91 -16.75 -10.48
N HIS A 282 -4.09 -16.92 -9.88
CA HIS A 282 -4.58 -18.18 -9.33
C HIS A 282 -6.11 -18.23 -9.39
N SER A 283 -6.69 -19.43 -9.32
CA SER A 283 -8.14 -19.59 -9.18
C SER A 283 -8.61 -18.98 -7.86
N ILE A 284 -9.64 -18.13 -7.90
CA ILE A 284 -10.25 -17.56 -6.70
C ILE A 284 -10.78 -18.69 -5.81
N SER A 285 -10.52 -18.55 -4.51
CA SER A 285 -10.96 -19.47 -3.46
C SER A 285 -11.54 -18.71 -2.26
N PRO A 286 -12.24 -19.38 -1.32
CA PRO A 286 -12.86 -18.70 -0.18
C PRO A 286 -11.87 -17.85 0.63
N GLY A 287 -12.28 -16.62 0.89
CA GLY A 287 -11.56 -15.55 1.56
C GLY A 287 -10.65 -14.71 0.65
N ASP A 288 -10.36 -15.14 -0.59
CA ASP A 288 -9.63 -14.31 -1.54
C ASP A 288 -10.37 -12.98 -1.75
N CYS A 289 -9.61 -11.90 -1.83
CA CYS A 289 -10.15 -10.54 -1.91
C CYS A 289 -9.68 -9.83 -3.17
N VAL A 290 -10.59 -9.17 -3.87
CA VAL A 290 -10.28 -8.16 -4.87
C VAL A 290 -10.38 -6.79 -4.21
N VAL A 291 -9.26 -6.09 -4.09
CA VAL A 291 -9.17 -4.76 -3.49
C VAL A 291 -9.05 -3.72 -4.60
N VAL A 292 -10.00 -2.79 -4.63
CA VAL A 292 -10.05 -1.70 -5.60
C VAL A 292 -10.07 -0.36 -4.88
N LYS A 293 -9.10 0.50 -5.18
CA LYS A 293 -9.09 1.89 -4.70
C LYS A 293 -9.32 2.82 -5.87
N GLY A 294 -10.20 3.79 -5.71
CA GLY A 294 -10.46 4.78 -6.74
C GLY A 294 -11.10 6.04 -6.21
N VAL A 295 -11.40 6.95 -7.13
CA VAL A 295 -12.19 8.17 -6.89
C VAL A 295 -13.26 8.23 -7.95
N VAL A 296 -14.52 8.41 -7.55
CA VAL A 296 -15.63 8.59 -8.48
C VAL A 296 -15.55 9.98 -9.11
N LYS A 297 -15.72 10.06 -10.43
CA LYS A 297 -15.56 11.33 -11.15
C LYS A 297 -16.70 12.30 -10.86
N GLU A 298 -16.38 13.58 -11.01
CA GLU A 298 -17.40 14.62 -11.07
C GLU A 298 -18.33 14.37 -12.26
N GLY A 299 -19.65 14.39 -12.03
CA GLY A 299 -20.64 14.10 -13.06
C GLY A 299 -20.73 12.64 -13.50
N ALA A 300 -20.12 11.70 -12.77
CA ALA A 300 -20.22 10.27 -13.04
C ALA A 300 -21.67 9.77 -13.15
N ASP A 301 -21.98 8.99 -14.19
CA ASP A 301 -23.27 8.27 -14.26
C ASP A 301 -23.13 6.88 -13.64
N ARG A 302 -22.11 6.14 -14.07
CA ARG A 302 -21.86 4.78 -13.60
C ARG A 302 -20.42 4.32 -13.84
N PHE A 303 -19.99 3.36 -13.05
CA PHE A 303 -18.78 2.57 -13.32
C PHE A 303 -19.05 1.11 -12.95
N HIS A 304 -18.20 0.20 -13.39
CA HIS A 304 -18.33 -1.20 -12.99
C HIS A 304 -17.00 -1.88 -12.72
N ILE A 305 -17.09 -2.93 -11.92
CA ILE A 305 -16.02 -3.88 -11.64
C ILE A 305 -16.57 -5.27 -11.95
N ASN A 306 -15.95 -5.97 -12.89
CA ASN A 306 -16.33 -7.31 -13.30
C ASN A 306 -15.32 -8.33 -12.81
N LEU A 307 -15.81 -9.43 -12.26
CA LEU A 307 -15.06 -10.67 -12.09
C LEU A 307 -15.42 -11.60 -13.24
N GLN A 308 -14.52 -11.81 -14.21
CA GLN A 308 -14.82 -12.47 -15.48
C GLN A 308 -13.81 -13.56 -15.86
N GLN A 309 -14.20 -14.45 -16.77
CA GLN A 309 -13.43 -15.64 -17.12
C GLN A 309 -12.35 -15.38 -18.20
N ASP A 310 -12.56 -14.43 -19.10
CA ASP A 310 -11.70 -14.11 -20.25
C ASP A 310 -11.63 -12.60 -20.52
N ARG A 311 -10.88 -12.16 -21.55
CA ARG A 311 -10.73 -10.74 -21.93
C ARG A 311 -11.66 -10.26 -23.07
N HIS A 312 -12.58 -11.11 -23.53
CA HIS A 312 -13.44 -10.82 -24.68
C HIS A 312 -14.74 -10.11 -24.27
N GLY A 313 -15.36 -9.37 -25.21
CA GLY A 313 -16.58 -8.58 -24.94
C GLY A 313 -17.80 -9.41 -24.52
N ASP A 314 -17.84 -10.68 -24.92
CA ASP A 314 -18.88 -11.64 -24.53
C ASP A 314 -18.38 -12.61 -23.43
N SER A 315 -17.30 -12.27 -22.73
CA SER A 315 -16.75 -13.12 -21.68
C SER A 315 -17.77 -13.32 -20.56
N PRO A 316 -17.92 -14.56 -20.04
CA PRO A 316 -18.75 -14.79 -18.87
C PRO A 316 -18.27 -13.96 -17.67
N ILE A 317 -19.21 -13.29 -17.01
CA ILE A 317 -18.96 -12.43 -15.84
C ILE A 317 -19.64 -13.09 -14.64
N ALA A 318 -18.87 -13.59 -13.69
CA ALA A 318 -19.37 -14.21 -12.46
C ALA A 318 -19.97 -13.19 -11.49
N LEU A 319 -19.42 -11.97 -11.47
CA LEU A 319 -19.94 -10.83 -10.71
C LEU A 319 -19.75 -9.55 -11.51
N HIS A 320 -20.83 -8.85 -11.80
CA HIS A 320 -20.87 -7.49 -12.32
C HIS A 320 -21.32 -6.55 -11.21
N PHE A 321 -20.38 -5.86 -10.57
CA PHE A 321 -20.68 -4.82 -9.59
C PHE A 321 -20.79 -3.48 -10.30
N ASN A 322 -21.97 -2.88 -10.36
CA ASN A 322 -22.23 -1.66 -11.13
C ASN A 322 -23.04 -0.62 -10.36
N PRO A 323 -22.36 0.29 -9.64
CA PRO A 323 -22.95 1.50 -9.09
C PRO A 323 -23.50 2.39 -10.22
N ARG A 324 -24.77 2.78 -10.12
CA ARG A 324 -25.49 3.65 -11.06
C ARG A 324 -26.04 4.84 -10.31
N GLN A 325 -25.26 5.92 -10.27
CA GLN A 325 -25.58 7.09 -9.46
C GLN A 325 -26.86 7.79 -9.95
N GLY A 326 -27.08 7.86 -11.26
CA GLY A 326 -28.31 8.42 -11.84
C GLY A 326 -29.58 7.63 -11.53
N GLN A 327 -29.45 6.38 -11.03
CA GLN A 327 -30.57 5.52 -10.63
C GLN A 327 -30.63 5.30 -9.11
N ASP A 328 -29.74 5.92 -8.34
CA ASP A 328 -29.61 5.76 -6.90
C ASP A 328 -29.58 4.28 -6.46
N THR A 329 -28.85 3.45 -7.22
CA THR A 329 -28.76 2.01 -6.96
C THR A 329 -27.42 1.42 -7.35
N ILE A 330 -27.06 0.30 -6.73
CA ILE A 330 -25.96 -0.56 -7.16
C ILE A 330 -26.57 -1.85 -7.70
N VAL A 331 -26.19 -2.19 -8.93
CA VAL A 331 -26.64 -3.41 -9.60
C VAL A 331 -25.56 -4.49 -9.49
N HIS A 332 -25.99 -5.68 -9.10
CA HIS A 332 -25.22 -6.91 -9.16
C HIS A 332 -25.86 -7.83 -10.19
N ASN A 333 -25.05 -8.45 -11.03
CA ASN A 333 -25.53 -9.48 -11.94
C ASN A 333 -24.40 -10.42 -12.35
N HIS A 334 -24.73 -11.42 -13.16
CA HIS A 334 -23.80 -12.26 -13.89
C HIS A 334 -24.16 -12.22 -15.39
N PHE A 335 -23.18 -12.54 -16.22
CA PHE A 335 -23.36 -12.63 -17.67
C PHE A 335 -22.84 -13.99 -18.14
N GLN A 336 -23.65 -14.73 -18.88
CA GLN A 336 -23.27 -16.03 -19.43
C GLN A 336 -23.99 -16.28 -20.75
N ASP A 337 -23.33 -16.94 -21.70
CA ASP A 337 -23.89 -17.31 -23.01
C ASP A 337 -24.57 -16.15 -23.75
N GLY A 338 -23.95 -14.95 -23.68
CA GLY A 338 -24.46 -13.76 -24.34
C GLY A 338 -25.62 -13.04 -23.65
N ASN A 339 -26.03 -13.49 -22.45
CA ASN A 339 -27.20 -12.98 -21.75
C ASN A 339 -26.87 -12.55 -20.31
N TRP A 340 -27.47 -11.44 -19.89
CA TRP A 340 -27.50 -11.04 -18.49
C TRP A 340 -28.52 -11.86 -17.72
N GLY A 341 -28.20 -12.23 -16.49
CA GLY A 341 -29.14 -12.84 -15.56
C GLY A 341 -30.15 -11.85 -14.95
N GLU A 342 -30.82 -12.30 -13.89
CA GLU A 342 -31.69 -11.44 -13.08
C GLU A 342 -30.86 -10.43 -12.26
N GLU A 343 -31.15 -9.13 -12.41
CA GLU A 343 -30.46 -8.08 -11.65
C GLU A 343 -30.83 -8.15 -10.15
N GLU A 344 -29.82 -8.18 -9.29
CA GLU A 344 -29.96 -7.87 -7.87
C GLU A 344 -29.60 -6.40 -7.64
N ARG A 345 -30.43 -5.69 -6.86
CA ARG A 345 -30.26 -4.26 -6.62
C ARG A 345 -30.17 -4.01 -5.13
N CYS A 346 -29.23 -3.16 -4.73
CA CYS A 346 -29.21 -2.58 -3.40
C CYS A 346 -29.17 -1.05 -3.49
N ASP A 347 -29.41 -0.41 -2.35
CA ASP A 347 -29.38 1.05 -2.22
C ASP A 347 -27.98 1.56 -2.55
N PHE A 348 -27.93 2.76 -3.15
CA PHE A 348 -26.65 3.41 -3.43
C PHE A 348 -26.06 3.98 -2.15
N ASP A 349 -24.77 3.74 -1.96
CA ASP A 349 -24.03 4.35 -0.86
C ASP A 349 -23.44 5.69 -1.30
N SER A 350 -23.71 6.73 -0.52
CA SER A 350 -23.18 8.09 -0.74
C SER A 350 -21.65 8.16 -0.85
N ALA A 351 -20.91 7.18 -0.29
CA ALA A 351 -19.46 7.06 -0.42
C ALA A 351 -19.01 6.70 -1.85
N LEU A 352 -19.92 6.27 -2.73
CA LEU A 352 -19.71 6.13 -4.17
C LEU A 352 -20.19 7.36 -4.97
N GLY A 353 -20.55 8.45 -4.28
CA GLY A 353 -20.96 9.70 -4.92
C GLY A 353 -19.82 10.45 -5.61
N HIS A 354 -20.15 11.51 -6.34
CA HIS A 354 -19.18 12.33 -7.07
C HIS A 354 -18.03 12.81 -6.18
N ASN A 355 -16.81 12.73 -6.71
CA ASN A 355 -15.60 13.18 -6.04
C ASN A 355 -15.45 12.53 -4.67
N LYS A 356 -15.86 11.28 -4.49
CA LYS A 356 -15.59 10.52 -3.27
C LYS A 356 -14.54 9.45 -3.56
N PRO A 357 -13.46 9.38 -2.74
CA PRO A 357 -12.56 8.26 -2.80
C PRO A 357 -13.26 7.05 -2.19
N PHE A 358 -12.95 5.87 -2.73
CA PHE A 358 -13.48 4.61 -2.23
C PHE A 358 -12.38 3.56 -2.14
N LEU A 359 -12.50 2.74 -1.10
CA LEU A 359 -11.86 1.43 -0.97
C LEU A 359 -12.96 0.38 -1.06
N LEU A 360 -13.00 -0.34 -2.17
CA LEU A 360 -13.86 -1.48 -2.35
C LEU A 360 -13.08 -2.77 -2.09
N VAL A 361 -13.64 -3.68 -1.31
CA VAL A 361 -13.12 -5.04 -1.15
C VAL A 361 -14.21 -6.02 -1.52
N ILE A 362 -13.96 -6.86 -2.51
CA ILE A 362 -14.85 -7.96 -2.90
C ILE A 362 -14.20 -9.24 -2.40
N MET A 363 -14.79 -9.86 -1.38
CA MET A 363 -14.33 -11.12 -0.81
C MET A 363 -15.16 -12.27 -1.37
N ALA A 364 -14.50 -13.28 -1.94
CA ALA A 364 -15.16 -14.54 -2.27
C ALA A 364 -15.36 -15.37 -1.00
N THR A 365 -16.48 -16.05 -0.84
CA THR A 365 -16.73 -17.04 0.21
C THR A 365 -17.14 -18.37 -0.43
N ASP A 366 -17.47 -19.39 0.36
CA ASP A 366 -18.01 -20.65 -0.19
C ASP A 366 -19.38 -20.45 -0.87
N GLU A 367 -20.16 -19.44 -0.48
CA GLU A 367 -21.56 -19.27 -0.87
C GLU A 367 -21.81 -18.01 -1.72
N ASP A 368 -20.98 -16.98 -1.55
CA ASP A 368 -21.24 -15.64 -2.10
C ASP A 368 -19.97 -14.81 -2.33
N TYR A 369 -20.15 -13.68 -3.03
CA TYR A 369 -19.25 -12.54 -2.98
C TYR A 369 -19.79 -11.51 -1.98
N ARG A 370 -18.95 -11.10 -1.03
CA ARG A 370 -19.26 -10.01 -0.09
C ARG A 370 -18.52 -8.76 -0.52
N VAL A 371 -19.26 -7.67 -0.67
CA VAL A 371 -18.70 -6.39 -1.05
C VAL A 371 -18.67 -5.47 0.16
N PHE A 372 -17.51 -4.88 0.39
CA PHE A 372 -17.28 -3.89 1.43
C PHE A 372 -16.85 -2.58 0.80
N LEU A 373 -17.34 -1.47 1.36
CA LEU A 373 -17.02 -0.12 0.94
C LEU A 373 -16.54 0.68 2.14
N ASN A 374 -15.33 1.22 2.05
CA ASN A 374 -14.69 2.03 3.10
C ASN A 374 -14.76 1.35 4.48
N GLY A 375 -14.54 0.03 4.48
CA GLY A 375 -14.49 -0.82 5.67
C GLY A 375 -15.84 -1.42 6.10
N LYS A 376 -16.96 -0.89 5.61
CA LYS A 376 -18.31 -1.34 5.96
C LYS A 376 -18.86 -2.33 4.95
N LYS A 377 -19.64 -3.30 5.40
CA LYS A 377 -20.34 -4.22 4.51
C LYS A 377 -21.38 -3.46 3.69
N LEU A 378 -21.30 -3.56 2.37
CA LEU A 378 -22.17 -2.90 1.41
C LEU A 378 -23.23 -3.85 0.86
N SER A 379 -22.83 -5.01 0.34
CA SER A 379 -23.72 -5.97 -0.30
C SER A 379 -23.19 -7.41 -0.25
N VAL A 380 -24.05 -8.35 -0.59
CA VAL A 380 -23.74 -9.78 -0.77
C VAL A 380 -24.37 -10.21 -2.08
N PHE A 381 -23.66 -11.01 -2.88
CA PHE A 381 -24.16 -11.58 -4.12
C PHE A 381 -23.83 -13.08 -4.16
N SER A 382 -24.84 -13.93 -4.09
CA SER A 382 -24.66 -15.39 -4.09
C SER A 382 -24.00 -15.88 -5.38
N HIS A 383 -23.15 -16.90 -5.28
CA HIS A 383 -22.50 -17.48 -6.45
C HIS A 383 -23.53 -18.05 -7.43
N ARG A 384 -23.56 -17.49 -8.64
CA ARG A 384 -24.35 -18.02 -9.78
C ARG A 384 -23.50 -18.77 -10.79
N MET A 385 -22.19 -18.61 -10.68
CA MET A 385 -21.17 -19.24 -11.50
C MET A 385 -20.03 -19.72 -10.57
N PRO A 386 -19.27 -20.75 -10.94
CA PRO A 386 -18.13 -21.20 -10.16
C PRO A 386 -17.09 -20.08 -10.02
N MET A 387 -16.76 -19.69 -8.79
CA MET A 387 -15.77 -18.63 -8.55
C MET A 387 -14.38 -19.04 -9.03
N GLU A 388 -14.07 -20.34 -9.00
CA GLU A 388 -12.81 -20.91 -9.44
C GLU A 388 -12.56 -20.75 -10.94
N ASP A 389 -13.56 -20.31 -11.72
CA ASP A 389 -13.44 -19.99 -13.14
C ASP A 389 -13.08 -18.52 -13.40
N VAL A 390 -13.17 -17.65 -12.40
CA VAL A 390 -12.79 -16.23 -12.56
C VAL A 390 -11.29 -16.12 -12.80
N ARG A 391 -10.89 -15.44 -13.89
CA ARG A 391 -9.48 -15.23 -14.27
C ARG A 391 -9.11 -13.76 -14.41
N PHE A 392 -10.08 -12.85 -14.48
CA PHE A 392 -9.81 -11.45 -14.69
C PHE A 392 -10.68 -10.54 -13.82
N VAL A 393 -10.10 -9.44 -13.35
CA VAL A 393 -10.82 -8.26 -12.86
C VAL A 393 -10.83 -7.22 -13.95
N ALA A 394 -12.00 -6.77 -14.40
CA ALA A 394 -12.13 -5.69 -15.38
C ALA A 394 -12.80 -4.47 -14.74
N ILE A 395 -12.29 -3.27 -15.06
CA ILE A 395 -12.85 -2.01 -14.57
C ILE A 395 -13.12 -1.04 -15.71
N ASP A 396 -14.23 -0.32 -15.61
CA ASP A 396 -14.62 0.66 -16.62
C ASP A 396 -15.65 1.67 -16.08
N GLY A 397 -15.86 2.75 -16.84
CA GLY A 397 -16.83 3.82 -16.56
C GLY A 397 -16.20 5.05 -15.90
N ASP A 398 -17.00 5.71 -15.06
CA ASP A 398 -16.74 7.07 -14.58
C ASP A 398 -16.07 7.13 -13.20
N ALA A 399 -14.99 6.36 -13.04
CA ALA A 399 -14.11 6.44 -11.88
C ALA A 399 -12.63 6.45 -12.31
N ASP A 400 -11.79 7.11 -11.52
CA ASP A 400 -10.34 6.99 -11.60
C ASP A 400 -9.88 5.92 -10.62
N PHE A 401 -9.49 4.77 -11.13
CA PHE A 401 -9.04 3.64 -10.32
C PHE A 401 -7.54 3.73 -10.15
N TYR A 402 -7.03 3.71 -8.91
CA TYR A 402 -5.60 3.81 -8.62
C TYR A 402 -4.98 2.44 -8.33
N THR A 403 -5.71 1.59 -7.63
CA THR A 403 -5.27 0.25 -7.23
C THR A 403 -6.31 -0.77 -7.63
N VAL A 404 -5.87 -1.86 -8.25
CA VAL A 404 -6.62 -3.11 -8.38
C VAL A 404 -5.65 -4.22 -7.98
N GLN A 405 -5.99 -4.96 -6.93
CA GLN A 405 -5.13 -6.00 -6.41
C GLN A 405 -5.97 -7.22 -6.07
N VAL A 406 -5.54 -8.40 -6.50
CA VAL A 406 -6.09 -9.65 -5.98
C VAL A 406 -5.19 -10.15 -4.86
N VAL A 407 -5.82 -10.37 -3.72
CA VAL A 407 -5.20 -10.76 -2.48
C VAL A 407 -5.63 -12.18 -2.17
N LYS A 408 -4.68 -13.11 -2.23
CA LYS A 408 -4.93 -14.50 -1.86
C LYS A 408 -5.10 -14.63 -0.34
N ASN A 409 -6.21 -15.22 0.09
CA ASN A 409 -6.37 -15.69 1.45
C ASN A 409 -5.49 -16.92 1.66
N LYS A 410 -4.56 -16.81 2.61
CA LYS A 410 -3.67 -17.91 2.97
C LYS A 410 -4.18 -18.69 4.19
N GLY A 411 -5.40 -18.40 4.66
CA GLY A 411 -5.91 -18.89 5.95
C GLY A 411 -5.28 -18.12 7.11
N PRO A 412 -5.10 -18.74 8.30
CA PRO A 412 -4.18 -18.20 9.31
C PRO A 412 -2.86 -17.93 8.60
N GLN A 413 -2.37 -16.69 8.62
CA GLN A 413 -1.23 -16.32 7.76
C GLN A 413 0.09 -16.98 8.18
N GLY A 414 0.04 -17.92 9.12
CA GLY A 414 1.21 -18.49 9.76
C GLY A 414 2.07 -17.39 10.37
N SER A 415 3.28 -17.77 10.75
CA SER A 415 4.28 -16.81 11.19
C SER A 415 4.89 -16.11 9.98
N GLN A 416 4.79 -14.79 9.93
CA GLN A 416 5.44 -13.96 8.94
C GLN A 416 6.66 -13.29 9.55
N LEU A 417 7.82 -13.47 8.93
CA LEU A 417 9.04 -12.78 9.31
C LEU A 417 8.87 -11.27 9.06
N ILE A 418 9.13 -10.47 10.09
CA ILE A 418 9.20 -9.02 10.03
C ILE A 418 10.54 -8.63 9.35
N PRO A 419 10.49 -7.88 8.24
CA PRO A 419 11.66 -7.31 7.56
C PRO A 419 12.68 -6.58 8.43
N GLY A 420 13.80 -7.18 8.82
CA GLY A 420 14.85 -6.50 9.60
C GLY A 420 14.43 -6.16 11.04
N GLU A 421 15.23 -5.37 11.75
CA GLU A 421 15.05 -5.13 13.19
C GLU A 421 13.86 -4.23 13.54
N MET A 422 13.20 -4.53 14.66
CA MET A 422 12.15 -3.71 15.25
C MET A 422 12.75 -2.47 15.93
N VAL A 423 12.80 -1.38 15.17
CA VAL A 423 13.33 -0.07 15.57
C VAL A 423 12.21 0.93 15.82
N ASP A 424 12.55 2.03 16.49
CA ASP A 424 11.67 3.19 16.65
C ASP A 424 11.15 3.70 15.29
N ASP A 425 9.88 4.10 15.28
CA ASP A 425 9.12 4.57 14.10
C ASP A 425 8.93 3.52 13.00
N ARG A 426 9.03 2.23 13.33
CA ARG A 426 8.54 1.15 12.46
C ARG A 426 7.03 1.02 12.62
N TRP A 427 6.35 0.78 11.51
CA TRP A 427 4.91 0.56 11.50
C TRP A 427 4.57 -0.83 10.95
N ILE A 428 3.62 -1.50 11.61
CA ILE A 428 3.06 -2.78 11.17
C ILE A 428 1.57 -2.57 11.00
N THR A 429 1.06 -2.78 9.80
CA THR A 429 -0.38 -2.67 9.51
C THR A 429 -0.96 -4.04 9.21
N VAL A 430 -1.98 -4.43 9.96
CA VAL A 430 -2.74 -5.66 9.77
C VAL A 430 -4.17 -5.29 9.41
N CYS A 431 -4.64 -5.78 8.26
CA CYS A 431 -6.04 -5.63 7.88
C CYS A 431 -6.70 -7.00 7.81
N GLY A 432 -8.01 -7.04 7.98
CA GLY A 432 -8.77 -8.27 7.84
C GLY A 432 -10.27 -8.02 7.91
N VAL A 433 -11.03 -9.10 7.77
CA VAL A 433 -12.49 -9.08 7.92
C VAL A 433 -12.86 -9.96 9.10
N VAL A 434 -13.62 -9.43 10.04
CA VAL A 434 -14.12 -10.22 11.17
C VAL A 434 -15.18 -11.18 10.67
N ASN A 435 -15.12 -12.46 11.05
CA ASN A 435 -16.15 -13.43 10.65
C ASN A 435 -17.51 -13.07 11.31
N ASN A 436 -18.63 -13.40 10.66
CA ASN A 436 -19.98 -13.04 11.17
C ASN A 436 -20.29 -13.63 12.55
N ASP A 437 -19.73 -14.78 12.89
CA ASP A 437 -19.96 -15.49 14.16
C ASP A 437 -18.68 -15.55 15.01
N ALA A 438 -17.77 -14.60 14.79
CA ALA A 438 -16.46 -14.62 15.42
C ALA A 438 -16.54 -14.54 16.94
N ASP A 439 -15.88 -15.45 17.65
CA ASP A 439 -15.70 -15.38 19.10
C ASP A 439 -14.50 -14.48 19.42
N ARG A 440 -13.35 -14.76 18.79
CA ARG A 440 -12.11 -14.02 18.98
C ARG A 440 -11.12 -14.24 17.85
N PHE A 441 -10.24 -13.28 17.64
CA PHE A 441 -9.03 -13.43 16.85
C PHE A 441 -7.86 -12.76 17.57
N HIS A 442 -6.63 -13.02 17.14
CA HIS A 442 -5.47 -12.35 17.71
C HIS A 442 -4.38 -12.07 16.69
N ILE A 443 -3.60 -11.05 17.02
CA ILE A 443 -2.38 -10.65 16.33
C ILE A 443 -1.24 -10.73 17.35
N ASN A 444 -0.24 -11.57 17.11
CA ASN A 444 0.94 -11.66 17.97
C ASN A 444 2.15 -11.01 17.31
N LEU A 445 2.87 -10.20 18.06
CA LEU A 445 4.25 -9.81 17.75
C LEU A 445 5.19 -10.74 18.52
N GLN A 446 5.84 -11.67 17.82
CA GLN A 446 6.56 -12.81 18.39
C GLN A 446 8.08 -12.66 18.34
N CYS A 447 8.73 -13.23 19.36
CA CYS A 447 10.15 -13.21 19.57
C CYS A 447 10.87 -14.45 19.01
N GLY A 448 10.62 -14.80 17.75
CA GLY A 448 11.22 -15.95 17.08
C GLY A 448 10.22 -16.76 16.26
N GLU A 449 10.67 -17.90 15.76
CA GLU A 449 9.84 -18.89 15.06
C GLU A 449 8.73 -19.43 15.98
N PRO A 450 7.52 -19.72 15.46
CA PRO A 450 6.31 -19.88 16.27
C PRO A 450 6.31 -21.07 17.25
N SER A 451 7.22 -22.03 17.12
CA SER A 451 7.34 -23.14 18.09
C SER A 451 7.97 -22.65 19.39
N GLU A 452 7.16 -22.52 20.45
CA GLU A 452 7.58 -22.10 21.81
C GLU A 452 8.15 -20.67 21.90
N ALA A 453 7.89 -19.80 20.90
CA ALA A 453 8.36 -18.43 20.95
C ALA A 453 7.59 -17.58 21.98
N ASP A 454 8.34 -16.77 22.72
CA ASP A 454 7.77 -15.68 23.51
C ASP A 454 6.95 -14.73 22.63
N ILE A 455 5.89 -14.16 23.19
CA ILE A 455 5.02 -13.18 22.53
C ILE A 455 5.22 -11.85 23.23
N ALA A 456 5.84 -10.89 22.56
CA ALA A 456 6.05 -9.55 23.11
C ALA A 456 4.71 -8.82 23.27
N LEU A 457 3.82 -8.93 22.28
CA LEU A 457 2.46 -8.39 22.33
C LEU A 457 1.48 -9.39 21.71
N HIS A 458 0.56 -9.90 22.52
CA HIS A 458 -0.63 -10.63 22.10
C HIS A 458 -1.80 -9.66 22.10
N PHE A 459 -2.23 -9.19 20.94
CA PHE A 459 -3.39 -8.33 20.78
C PHE A 459 -4.61 -9.18 20.41
N ASN A 460 -5.57 -9.33 21.32
CA ASN A 460 -6.65 -10.30 21.20
C ASN A 460 -8.03 -9.69 21.44
N PRO A 461 -8.69 -9.20 20.37
CA PRO A 461 -10.11 -8.89 20.38
C PRO A 461 -10.97 -10.12 20.69
N ARG A 462 -11.87 -10.00 21.66
CA ARG A 462 -12.81 -11.04 22.11
C ARG A 462 -14.23 -10.51 22.05
N MET A 463 -14.93 -10.79 20.94
CA MET A 463 -16.28 -10.30 20.64
C MET A 463 -17.30 -10.81 21.66
N SER A 464 -17.18 -12.06 22.11
CA SER A 464 -18.07 -12.61 23.14
C SER A 464 -17.92 -11.99 24.53
N GLN A 465 -16.80 -11.32 24.80
CA GLN A 465 -16.51 -10.65 26.08
C GLN A 465 -16.56 -9.12 25.97
N ASP A 466 -16.84 -8.59 24.78
CA ASP A 466 -16.83 -7.15 24.47
C ASP A 466 -15.54 -6.45 24.95
N CYS A 467 -14.38 -7.06 24.70
CA CYS A 467 -13.10 -6.54 25.18
C CYS A 467 -11.94 -6.85 24.23
N VAL A 468 -10.87 -6.06 24.33
CA VAL A 468 -9.59 -6.33 23.67
C VAL A 468 -8.53 -6.59 24.72
N VAL A 469 -8.09 -7.85 24.82
CA VAL A 469 -7.04 -8.26 25.74
C VAL A 469 -5.67 -8.00 25.12
N ARG A 470 -4.76 -7.43 25.90
CA ARG A 470 -3.34 -7.37 25.57
C ARG A 470 -2.53 -8.07 26.64
N ASN A 471 -1.56 -8.87 26.22
CA ASN A 471 -0.67 -9.56 27.14
C ASN A 471 0.68 -9.88 26.47
N SER A 472 1.61 -10.38 27.27
CA SER A 472 2.85 -10.98 26.81
C SER A 472 2.91 -12.45 27.26
N LEU A 473 3.55 -13.30 26.46
CA LEU A 473 3.88 -14.68 26.82
C LEU A 473 5.40 -14.77 26.96
N GLU A 474 5.91 -15.08 28.15
CA GLU A 474 7.35 -15.19 28.40
C GLU A 474 7.67 -16.53 29.06
N ASN A 475 8.64 -17.28 28.52
CA ASN A 475 9.05 -18.60 28.99
C ASN A 475 7.86 -19.57 29.14
N GLY A 476 6.93 -19.53 28.18
CA GLY A 476 5.71 -20.35 28.18
C GLY A 476 4.61 -19.91 29.16
N GLY A 477 4.79 -18.80 29.88
CA GLY A 477 3.82 -18.27 30.84
C GLY A 477 3.21 -16.93 30.40
N TRP A 478 1.88 -16.85 30.41
CA TRP A 478 1.17 -15.59 30.19
C TRP A 478 1.40 -14.65 31.37
N GLN A 479 1.67 -13.38 31.07
CA GLN A 479 1.85 -12.33 32.06
C GLN A 479 0.48 -11.74 32.49
N GLU A 480 0.48 -10.58 33.15
CA GLU A 480 -0.75 -9.88 33.55
C GLU A 480 -1.51 -9.31 32.33
N GLU A 481 -2.78 -9.67 32.17
CA GLU A 481 -3.63 -9.16 31.09
C GLU A 481 -3.97 -7.68 31.31
N GLU A 482 -3.85 -6.86 30.26
CA GLU A 482 -4.47 -5.54 30.19
C GLU A 482 -5.76 -5.63 29.36
N ARG A 483 -6.84 -5.01 29.87
CA ARG A 483 -8.19 -5.12 29.29
C ARG A 483 -8.88 -3.77 29.10
N ASP A 484 -8.31 -2.71 29.63
CA ASP A 484 -8.79 -1.34 29.48
C ASP A 484 -8.70 -0.90 28.02
N ALA A 485 -9.83 -0.62 27.40
CA ALA A 485 -9.92 -0.14 26.03
C ALA A 485 -11.10 0.83 25.95
N PRO A 486 -11.05 1.85 25.06
CA PRO A 486 -12.12 2.84 24.96
C PRO A 486 -13.45 2.23 24.48
N CYS A 487 -13.38 1.23 23.61
CA CYS A 487 -14.53 0.51 23.05
C CYS A 487 -14.08 -0.83 22.45
N MET A 488 -15.02 -1.61 21.94
CA MET A 488 -14.76 -2.76 21.06
C MET A 488 -14.86 -2.34 19.59
N PRO A 489 -13.74 -2.16 18.86
CA PRO A 489 -13.74 -1.56 17.52
C PRO A 489 -13.82 -2.59 16.38
N PHE A 490 -14.18 -3.86 16.67
CA PHE A 490 -14.16 -4.97 15.72
C PHE A 490 -15.56 -5.60 15.57
N PRO A 491 -16.51 -4.91 14.89
CA PRO A 491 -17.82 -5.48 14.62
C PRO A 491 -17.71 -6.72 13.71
N GLN A 492 -18.51 -7.74 14.02
CA GLN A 492 -18.59 -8.97 13.22
C GLN A 492 -19.05 -8.67 11.80
N GLY A 493 -18.39 -9.27 10.81
CA GLY A 493 -18.73 -9.09 9.41
C GLY A 493 -18.32 -7.75 8.82
N GLU A 494 -17.40 -7.00 9.44
CA GLU A 494 -16.80 -5.77 8.89
C GLU A 494 -15.28 -5.90 8.72
N ILE A 495 -14.69 -4.99 7.93
CA ILE A 495 -13.24 -4.88 7.77
C ILE A 495 -12.67 -4.10 8.94
N PHE A 496 -11.48 -4.48 9.36
CA PHE A 496 -10.66 -3.70 10.27
C PHE A 496 -9.28 -3.40 9.69
N GLU A 497 -8.68 -2.33 10.19
CA GLU A 497 -7.26 -2.04 10.12
C GLU A 497 -6.73 -1.86 11.55
N VAL A 498 -5.64 -2.56 11.89
CA VAL A 498 -4.84 -2.33 13.09
C VAL A 498 -3.45 -1.87 12.69
N VAL A 499 -3.01 -0.73 13.22
CA VAL A 499 -1.67 -0.20 12.99
C VAL A 499 -0.90 -0.19 14.31
N PHE A 500 0.22 -0.91 14.36
CA PHE A 500 1.16 -0.92 15.47
C PHE A 500 2.34 0.01 15.14
N GLY A 501 2.45 1.13 15.86
CA GLY A 501 3.62 2.00 15.84
C GLY A 501 4.59 1.60 16.95
N VAL A 502 5.80 1.21 16.57
CA VAL A 502 6.85 0.84 17.53
C VAL A 502 7.52 2.10 18.04
N LYS A 503 7.51 2.29 19.36
CA LYS A 503 8.26 3.34 20.05
C LYS A 503 9.37 2.75 20.91
N GLU A 504 10.24 3.60 21.43
CA GLU A 504 11.34 3.17 22.28
C GLU A 504 10.88 2.31 23.47
N ASP A 505 9.80 2.70 24.14
CA ASP A 505 9.32 2.13 25.41
C ASP A 505 7.96 1.39 25.30
N LYS A 506 7.25 1.52 24.18
CA LYS A 506 5.89 0.99 24.01
C LYS A 506 5.52 0.72 22.55
N PHE A 507 4.39 0.07 22.34
CA PHE A 507 3.61 0.15 21.11
C PHE A 507 2.51 1.20 21.25
N LYS A 508 2.35 2.06 20.25
CA LYS A 508 1.11 2.80 20.01
C LYS A 508 0.24 2.00 19.06
N VAL A 509 -1.03 1.78 19.40
CA VAL A 509 -1.95 0.99 18.59
C VAL A 509 -3.11 1.86 18.13
N TYR A 510 -3.36 1.81 16.83
CA TYR A 510 -4.47 2.49 16.17
C TYR A 510 -5.39 1.46 15.55
N VAL A 511 -6.69 1.71 15.59
CA VAL A 511 -7.70 0.88 14.94
C VAL A 511 -8.57 1.75 14.06
N ASN A 512 -8.70 1.38 12.79
CA ASN A 512 -9.50 2.10 11.79
C ASN A 512 -9.19 3.61 11.71
N GLY A 513 -7.90 3.95 11.75
CA GLY A 513 -7.42 5.34 11.70
C GLY A 513 -7.47 6.10 13.04
N HIS A 514 -8.00 5.50 14.10
CA HIS A 514 -8.15 6.16 15.40
C HIS A 514 -7.16 5.64 16.44
N ARG A 515 -6.64 6.52 17.29
CA ARG A 515 -5.82 6.13 18.43
C ARG A 515 -6.64 5.23 19.36
N PHE A 516 -6.10 4.05 19.67
CA PHE A 516 -6.84 3.05 20.43
C PHE A 516 -6.24 2.82 21.82
N ILE A 517 -5.03 2.26 21.90
CA ILE A 517 -4.34 1.96 23.17
C ILE A 517 -2.83 2.15 23.03
N GLU A 518 -2.13 2.16 24.15
CA GLU A 518 -0.68 1.97 24.21
C GLU A 518 -0.37 0.69 25.00
N TYR A 519 0.73 0.01 24.67
CA TYR A 519 1.19 -1.18 25.40
C TYR A 519 2.68 -1.08 25.66
N SER A 520 3.08 -1.01 26.94
CA SER A 520 4.49 -0.88 27.30
C SER A 520 5.29 -2.14 26.94
N HIS A 521 6.51 -1.97 26.44
CA HIS A 521 7.38 -3.11 26.14
C HIS A 521 7.71 -3.88 27.42
N ARG A 522 7.28 -5.14 27.48
CA ARG A 522 7.64 -6.07 28.58
C ARG A 522 8.87 -6.91 28.26
N MET A 523 9.33 -6.87 27.01
CA MET A 523 10.52 -7.55 26.50
C MET A 523 11.29 -6.62 25.57
N PRO A 524 12.60 -6.87 25.34
CA PRO A 524 13.36 -6.13 24.34
C PRO A 524 12.71 -6.25 22.95
N ARG A 525 12.35 -5.11 22.34
CA ARG A 525 11.68 -5.07 21.04
C ARG A 525 12.51 -5.70 19.93
N GLU A 526 13.84 -5.69 20.06
CA GLU A 526 14.80 -6.26 19.10
C GLU A 526 14.63 -7.78 18.96
N ARG A 527 14.04 -8.45 19.96
CA ARG A 527 13.74 -9.89 19.87
C ARG A 527 12.58 -10.18 18.93
N ILE A 528 11.71 -9.21 18.66
CA ILE A 528 10.51 -9.37 17.86
C ILE A 528 10.92 -9.50 16.40
N THR A 529 10.67 -10.68 15.85
CA THR A 529 11.08 -11.05 14.49
C THR A 529 9.91 -11.51 13.65
N HIS A 530 8.76 -11.79 14.26
CA HIS A 530 7.64 -12.39 13.56
C HIS A 530 6.29 -11.77 13.95
N VAL A 531 5.33 -11.83 13.03
CA VAL A 531 3.92 -11.55 13.28
C VAL A 531 3.07 -12.78 12.92
N THR A 532 2.18 -13.19 13.83
CA THR A 532 1.14 -14.20 13.54
C THR A 532 -0.24 -13.59 13.67
N CYS A 533 -1.14 -14.03 12.80
CA CYS A 533 -2.54 -13.60 12.79
C CYS A 533 -3.41 -14.85 12.70
N GLU A 534 -4.21 -15.12 13.74
CA GLU A 534 -5.01 -16.34 13.87
C GLU A 534 -6.37 -16.08 14.55
N GLY A 535 -7.27 -17.05 14.44
CA GLY A 535 -8.63 -16.99 14.98
C GLY A 535 -9.67 -16.54 13.95
N ASP A 536 -10.79 -16.01 14.42
CA ASP A 536 -12.02 -15.83 13.64
C ASP A 536 -12.03 -14.54 12.77
N ALA A 537 -10.98 -14.36 11.97
CA ALA A 537 -10.89 -13.29 10.98
C ALA A 537 -10.18 -13.77 9.71
N ALA A 538 -10.65 -13.27 8.57
CA ALA A 538 -9.97 -13.42 7.29
C ALA A 538 -8.93 -12.29 7.13
N PHE A 539 -7.66 -12.60 7.38
CA PHE A 539 -6.58 -11.62 7.36
C PHE A 539 -6.06 -11.34 5.94
N LEU A 540 -5.88 -10.06 5.63
CA LEU A 540 -5.17 -9.56 4.45
C LEU A 540 -3.65 -9.49 4.73
N PRO A 541 -2.76 -9.49 3.72
CA PRO A 541 -1.32 -9.46 3.91
C PRO A 541 -0.87 -8.34 4.85
N VAL A 542 0.01 -8.68 5.78
CA VAL A 542 0.57 -7.69 6.71
C VAL A 542 1.51 -6.77 5.96
N MET A 543 1.37 -5.46 6.18
CA MET A 543 2.26 -4.46 5.62
C MET A 543 3.28 -4.04 6.68
N PHE A 544 4.55 -4.01 6.28
CA PHE A 544 5.66 -3.53 7.09
C PHE A 544 6.20 -2.25 6.45
N GLN A 545 6.16 -1.14 7.17
CA GLN A 545 6.58 0.18 6.70
C GLN A 545 7.76 0.75 7.50
#